data_AF-A0A7E4WCR1-F1
#
_entry.id   AF-A0A7E4WCR1-F1
#
_cell.length_a   1.000
_cell.length_b   1.000
_cell.length_c   1.000
_cell.angle_alpha   90.00
_cell.angle_beta   90.00
_cell.angle_gamma   90.00
#
_symmetry.space_group_name_H-M   'P 1'
#
loop_
_entity.id
_entity.type
_entity.pdbx_description
1 polymer ?
#
loop_
_entity_poly.entity_id
_entity_poly.type
_entity_poly.pdbx_seq_one_letter_code
_entity_poly.pdbx_strand_id
1 'polypeptide(L)'
;MMFDNIKKLLAYVALHSTPEIWPIIINFCFGFPLGITSLQILSIDLGTEIAPGIAMAKEPMEGDIMERPPRPRENVLVSNTLLNYAYGYAGLIQSVGCFFSYMTIYWLNGIAIKDLWMSSYVYWRPGAPDFHSNGKIFTEAEQLHMMAQSCSAWQMGIVFGQ
;
A
#
# COMPACT_ATOMS: atom_id res chain seq x y z
N MET A 1 11.44 -27.80 6.17
CA MET A 1 12.72 -27.10 5.93
C MET A 1 12.48 -25.83 5.12
N MET A 2 12.36 -25.88 3.79
CA MET A 2 12.12 -24.67 2.97
C MET A 2 10.66 -24.15 3.02
N PHE A 3 9.71 -25.03 3.33
CA PHE A 3 8.28 -24.77 3.28
C PHE A 3 7.80 -23.66 4.22
N ASP A 4 8.30 -23.63 5.47
CA ASP A 4 7.83 -22.63 6.45
C ASP A 4 8.44 -21.25 6.18
N ASN A 5 9.67 -21.18 5.70
CA ASN A 5 10.27 -19.93 5.20
C ASN A 5 9.50 -19.40 3.97
N ILE A 6 9.10 -20.29 3.05
CA ILE A 6 8.26 -19.91 1.89
C ILE A 6 6.87 -19.43 2.35
N LYS A 7 6.27 -20.02 3.39
CA LYS A 7 5.02 -19.52 3.96
C LYS A 7 5.15 -18.12 4.51
N LYS A 8 6.21 -17.85 5.27
CA LYS A 8 6.49 -16.52 5.83
C LYS A 8 6.71 -15.50 4.71
N LEU A 9 7.49 -15.87 3.69
CA LEU A 9 7.70 -15.04 2.49
C LEU A 9 6.38 -14.73 1.78
N LEU A 10 5.53 -15.74 1.56
CA LEU A 10 4.26 -15.53 0.87
C LEU A 10 3.27 -14.71 1.70
N ALA A 11 3.25 -14.89 3.02
CA ALA A 11 2.45 -14.06 3.92
C ALA A 11 2.92 -12.61 3.93
N TYR A 12 4.24 -12.40 3.88
CA TYR A 12 4.87 -11.10 3.78
C TYR A 12 4.52 -10.40 2.45
N VAL A 13 4.60 -11.12 1.32
CA VAL A 13 4.18 -10.58 0.01
C VAL A 13 2.69 -10.21 0.01
N ALA A 14 1.84 -11.11 0.51
CA ALA A 14 0.41 -10.88 0.64
C ALA A 14 0.05 -9.64 1.49
N LEU A 15 0.84 -9.35 2.52
CA LEU A 15 0.62 -8.22 3.42
C LEU A 15 0.75 -6.89 2.68
N HIS A 16 1.89 -6.66 2.01
CA HIS A 16 2.19 -5.36 1.39
C HIS A 16 1.45 -5.13 0.06
N SER A 17 1.01 -6.19 -0.63
CA SER A 17 0.14 -6.01 -1.80
C SER A 17 -1.23 -5.40 -1.45
N THR A 18 -1.65 -5.48 -0.18
CA THR A 18 -2.92 -4.90 0.28
C THR A 18 -2.94 -3.37 0.15
N PRO A 19 -2.05 -2.60 0.81
CA PRO A 19 -2.01 -1.13 0.72
C PRO A 19 -1.66 -0.58 -0.68
N GLU A 20 -1.21 -1.41 -1.61
CA GLU A 20 -1.01 -1.04 -3.02
C GLU A 20 -2.31 -1.04 -3.82
N ILE A 21 -3.22 -1.97 -3.52
CA ILE A 21 -4.51 -2.11 -4.21
C ILE A 21 -5.52 -1.06 -3.70
N TRP A 22 -5.52 -0.78 -2.39
CA TRP A 22 -6.45 0.18 -1.78
C TRP A 22 -6.51 1.57 -2.43
N PRO A 23 -5.40 2.27 -2.77
CA PRO A 23 -5.47 3.58 -3.40
C PRO A 23 -6.13 3.52 -4.80
N ILE A 24 -5.99 2.41 -5.52
CA ILE A 24 -6.65 2.19 -6.81
C ILE A 24 -8.16 2.00 -6.61
N ILE A 25 -8.55 1.19 -5.63
CA ILE A 25 -9.97 1.00 -5.26
C ILE A 25 -10.60 2.32 -4.82
N ILE A 26 -9.89 3.10 -4.01
CA ILE A 26 -10.38 4.39 -3.50
C ILE A 26 -10.52 5.40 -4.64
N ASN A 27 -9.56 5.46 -5.56
CA ASN A 27 -9.66 6.27 -6.77
C ASN A 27 -10.86 5.86 -7.63
N PHE A 28 -11.07 4.56 -7.85
CA PHE A 28 -12.14 4.06 -8.70
C PHE A 28 -13.55 4.23 -8.09
N CYS A 29 -13.71 3.91 -6.80
CA CYS A 29 -15.01 3.94 -6.12
C CYS A 29 -15.42 5.34 -5.66
N PHE A 30 -14.46 6.14 -5.18
CA PHE A 30 -14.74 7.43 -4.55
C PHE A 30 -14.19 8.64 -5.36
N GLY A 31 -13.44 8.38 -6.43
CA GLY A 31 -12.90 9.43 -7.30
C GLY A 31 -11.91 10.37 -6.61
N PHE A 32 -11.24 9.91 -5.55
CA PHE A 32 -10.13 10.62 -4.90
C PHE A 32 -8.90 10.66 -5.81
N PRO A 33 -8.03 11.67 -5.70
CA PRO A 33 -6.79 11.73 -6.48
C PRO A 33 -5.94 10.47 -6.31
N LEU A 34 -5.18 10.10 -7.34
CA LEU A 34 -4.29 8.93 -7.29
C LEU A 34 -3.38 9.00 -6.06
N GLY A 35 -3.47 7.96 -5.22
CA GLY A 35 -2.65 7.83 -4.00
C GLY A 35 -1.28 7.22 -4.27
N ILE A 36 -1.10 6.50 -5.37
CA ILE A 36 0.17 5.94 -5.80
C ILE A 36 0.17 5.76 -7.32
N THR A 37 1.32 5.94 -7.95
CA THR A 37 1.48 5.70 -9.40
C THR A 37 1.95 4.28 -9.68
N SER A 38 1.67 3.76 -10.87
CA SER A 38 2.12 2.41 -11.28
C SER A 38 3.64 2.25 -11.21
N LEU A 39 4.40 3.31 -11.49
CA LEU A 39 5.86 3.30 -11.38
C LEU A 39 6.33 3.16 -9.93
N GLN A 40 5.64 3.78 -8.97
CA GLN A 40 5.97 3.67 -7.56
C GLN A 40 5.66 2.28 -7.00
N ILE A 41 4.55 1.67 -7.43
CA ILE A 41 4.24 0.27 -7.08
C ILE A 41 5.38 -0.64 -7.55
N LEU A 42 5.77 -0.54 -8.83
CA LEU A 42 6.89 -1.31 -9.37
C LEU A 42 8.20 -1.05 -8.62
N SER A 43 8.44 0.19 -8.17
CA SER A 43 9.62 0.54 -7.38
C SER A 43 9.63 -0.11 -6.00
N ILE A 44 8.46 -0.34 -5.39
CA ILE A 44 8.34 -1.04 -4.10
C ILE A 44 8.59 -2.53 -4.34
N ASP A 45 7.80 -3.15 -5.22
CA ASP A 45 7.86 -4.58 -5.54
C ASP A 45 9.26 -5.05 -5.97
N LEU A 46 9.93 -4.27 -6.84
CA LEU A 46 11.24 -4.66 -7.39
C LEU A 46 12.41 -4.10 -6.60
N GLY A 47 12.24 -2.97 -5.93
CA GLY A 47 13.32 -2.29 -5.23
C GLY A 47 13.43 -2.72 -3.78
N THR A 48 12.41 -2.38 -3.00
CA THR A 48 12.43 -2.50 -1.54
C THR A 48 12.12 -3.92 -1.08
N GLU A 49 11.27 -4.66 -1.79
CA GLU A 49 10.76 -5.96 -1.36
C GLU A 49 11.68 -7.15 -1.63
N ILE A 50 12.51 -7.06 -2.68
CA ILE A 50 13.41 -8.15 -3.07
C ILE A 50 14.44 -8.45 -1.97
N ALA A 51 14.99 -7.41 -1.34
CA ALA A 51 16.01 -7.54 -0.31
C ALA A 51 15.53 -8.30 0.96
N PRO A 52 14.45 -7.88 1.64
CA PRO A 52 13.90 -8.61 2.79
C PRO A 52 13.35 -9.99 2.38
N GLY A 53 12.76 -10.11 1.19
CA GLY A 53 12.26 -11.41 0.70
C GLY A 53 13.38 -12.46 0.57
N ILE A 54 14.54 -12.08 0.03
CA ILE A 54 15.72 -12.97 -0.05
C ILE A 54 16.29 -13.25 1.35
N ALA A 55 16.27 -12.27 2.25
CA ALA A 55 16.74 -12.46 3.62
C ALA A 55 15.87 -13.49 4.39
N MET A 56 14.54 -13.39 4.29
CA MET A 56 13.61 -14.34 4.90
C MET A 56 13.74 -15.75 4.30
N ALA A 57 14.03 -15.86 3.00
CA ALA A 57 14.28 -17.15 2.38
C ALA A 57 15.52 -17.85 2.96
N LYS A 58 16.50 -17.07 3.46
CA LYS A 58 17.75 -17.56 4.06
C LYS A 58 17.72 -17.69 5.59
N GLU A 59 16.60 -17.38 6.26
CA GLU A 59 16.53 -17.49 7.72
C GLU A 59 16.82 -18.92 8.22
N PRO A 60 17.66 -19.07 9.26
CA PRO A 60 17.93 -20.35 9.89
C PRO A 60 16.65 -20.90 10.55
N MET A 61 16.57 -22.21 10.60
CA MET A 61 15.36 -22.93 11.01
C MET A 61 14.93 -22.56 12.43
N GLU A 62 13.64 -22.28 12.64
CA GLU A 62 13.06 -22.29 13.99
C GLU A 62 13.29 -23.68 14.60
N GLY A 63 13.79 -23.68 15.84
CA GLY A 63 14.26 -24.88 16.53
C GLY A 63 13.25 -26.02 16.51
N ASP A 64 13.78 -27.21 16.29
CA ASP A 64 13.09 -28.49 16.41
C ASP A 64 12.02 -28.82 15.35
N ILE A 65 12.36 -28.64 14.07
CA ILE A 65 11.58 -29.21 12.94
C ILE A 65 11.96 -30.66 12.60
N MET A 66 13.05 -31.20 13.17
CA MET A 66 13.47 -32.58 12.93
C MET A 66 12.81 -33.58 13.88
N GLU A 67 12.30 -33.16 15.06
CA GLU A 67 11.48 -34.01 15.94
C GLU A 67 9.98 -33.94 15.61
N ARG A 68 9.56 -33.04 14.72
CA ARG A 68 8.16 -32.93 14.32
C ARG A 68 7.78 -34.02 13.30
N PRO A 69 6.65 -34.71 13.48
CA PRO A 69 6.21 -35.74 12.55
C PRO A 69 5.94 -35.16 11.15
N PRO A 70 6.16 -35.95 10.08
CA PRO A 70 5.99 -35.49 8.70
C PRO A 70 4.57 -34.99 8.45
N ARG A 71 4.49 -33.85 7.76
CA ARG A 71 3.27 -33.05 7.58
C ARG A 71 2.17 -33.86 6.85
N PRO A 72 0.90 -33.81 7.31
CA PRO A 72 -0.24 -34.34 6.57
C PRO A 72 -0.49 -33.51 5.30
N ARG A 73 -0.86 -34.18 4.19
CA ARG A 73 -1.05 -33.56 2.85
C ARG A 73 -2.13 -32.48 2.80
N GLU A 74 -3.07 -32.50 3.75
CA GLU A 74 -4.17 -31.52 3.89
C GLU A 74 -3.70 -30.13 4.35
N ASN A 75 -2.46 -30.04 4.81
CA ASN A 75 -1.94 -28.87 5.48
C ASN A 75 -1.32 -27.90 4.44
N VAL A 76 -2.21 -27.19 3.72
CA VAL A 76 -1.92 -26.30 2.59
C VAL A 76 -0.83 -25.27 2.94
N LEU A 77 0.00 -24.91 1.94
CA LEU A 77 1.01 -23.84 2.03
C LEU A 77 0.39 -22.56 2.58
N VAL A 78 -0.74 -22.15 2.02
CA VAL A 78 -1.48 -20.96 2.43
C VAL A 78 -2.71 -21.41 3.20
N SER A 79 -2.69 -21.22 4.51
CA SER A 79 -3.90 -21.39 5.32
C SER A 79 -4.79 -20.17 5.08
N ASN A 80 -6.09 -20.38 4.90
CA ASN A 80 -7.06 -19.29 4.84
C ASN A 80 -7.02 -18.39 6.09
N THR A 81 -6.64 -18.94 7.25
CA THR A 81 -6.44 -18.17 8.49
C THR A 81 -5.22 -17.25 8.39
N LEU A 82 -4.13 -17.71 7.79
CA LEU A 82 -2.93 -16.90 7.55
C LEU A 82 -3.23 -15.78 6.55
N LEU A 83 -3.96 -16.12 5.48
CA LEU A 83 -4.37 -15.17 4.44
C LEU A 83 -5.30 -14.09 5.02
N ASN A 84 -6.31 -14.50 5.81
CA ASN A 84 -7.23 -13.57 6.48
C ASN A 84 -6.51 -12.68 7.50
N TYR A 85 -5.50 -13.18 8.19
CA TYR A 85 -4.71 -12.36 9.10
C TYR A 85 -3.87 -11.32 8.35
N ALA A 86 -3.13 -11.75 7.32
CA ALA A 86 -2.26 -10.89 6.53
C ALA A 86 -3.05 -9.82 5.75
N TYR A 87 -4.02 -10.22 4.92
CA TYR A 87 -4.81 -9.27 4.12
C TYR A 87 -5.82 -8.51 4.98
N GLY A 88 -6.50 -9.21 5.89
CA GLY A 88 -7.65 -8.68 6.61
C GLY A 88 -7.26 -7.79 7.77
N TYR A 89 -6.33 -8.17 8.63
CA TYR A 89 -6.01 -7.34 9.80
C TYR A 89 -4.80 -6.45 9.54
N ALA A 90 -3.67 -7.06 9.21
CA ALA A 90 -2.42 -6.34 9.15
C ALA A 90 -2.32 -5.44 7.90
N GLY A 91 -2.77 -5.92 6.74
CA GLY A 91 -2.90 -5.13 5.52
C GLY A 91 -3.91 -3.99 5.63
N LEU A 92 -5.05 -4.19 6.32
CA LEU A 92 -6.02 -3.10 6.58
C LEU A 92 -5.43 -2.01 7.48
N ILE A 93 -4.73 -2.38 8.57
CA ILE A 93 -4.13 -1.40 9.48
C ILE A 93 -3.10 -0.54 8.73
N GLN A 94 -2.25 -1.16 7.90
CA GLN A 94 -1.28 -0.44 7.08
C GLN A 94 -1.98 0.50 6.07
N SER A 95 -3.04 0.01 5.42
CA SER A 95 -3.81 0.80 4.45
C SER A 95 -4.49 2.01 5.08
N VAL A 96 -5.01 1.87 6.30
CA VAL A 96 -5.58 2.99 7.08
C VAL A 96 -4.50 4.01 7.44
N GLY A 97 -3.30 3.56 7.82
CA GLY A 97 -2.16 4.43 8.09
C GLY A 97 -1.71 5.22 6.85
N CYS A 98 -1.62 4.54 5.70
CA CYS A 98 -1.28 5.19 4.43
C CYS A 98 -2.36 6.19 4.00
N PHE A 99 -3.64 5.83 4.15
CA PHE A 99 -4.76 6.72 3.87
C PHE A 99 -4.75 7.97 4.77
N PHE A 100 -4.42 7.80 6.05
CA PHE A 100 -4.29 8.93 6.98
C PHE A 100 -3.13 9.87 6.60
N SER A 101 -1.97 9.31 6.23
CA SER A 101 -0.82 10.08 5.72
C SER A 101 -1.20 10.91 4.50
N TYR A 102 -1.88 10.27 3.54
CA TYR A 102 -2.39 10.91 2.34
C TYR A 102 -3.40 12.02 2.64
N MET A 103 -4.40 11.77 3.51
CA MET A 103 -5.37 12.79 3.93
C MET A 103 -4.72 14.00 4.61
N THR A 104 -3.65 13.76 5.38
CA THR A 104 -2.94 14.82 6.09
C THR A 104 -2.29 15.81 5.12
N ILE A 105 -1.74 15.35 3.98
CA ILE A 105 -1.15 16.23 2.97
C ILE A 105 -2.19 17.21 2.42
N TYR A 106 -3.38 16.72 2.04
CA TYR A 106 -4.44 17.61 1.53
C TYR A 106 -4.97 18.57 2.59
N TRP A 107 -5.10 18.10 3.83
CA TRP A 107 -5.53 18.92 4.94
C TRP A 107 -4.53 20.05 5.25
N LEU A 108 -3.23 19.77 5.23
CA LEU A 108 -2.16 20.77 5.42
C LEU A 108 -2.15 21.82 4.30
N ASN A 109 -2.43 21.42 3.07
CA ASN A 109 -2.56 22.35 1.94
C ASN A 109 -3.86 23.19 2.00
N GLY A 110 -4.78 22.84 2.90
CA GLY A 110 -6.02 23.57 3.16
C GLY A 110 -7.18 23.20 2.24
N ILE A 111 -7.11 22.04 1.59
CA ILE A 111 -8.19 21.49 0.76
C ILE A 111 -9.18 20.77 1.67
N ALA A 112 -10.47 21.08 1.52
CA ALA A 112 -11.50 20.36 2.27
C ALA A 112 -11.63 18.92 1.75
N ILE A 113 -11.64 17.94 2.65
CA ILE A 113 -11.74 16.51 2.31
C ILE A 113 -13.00 16.21 1.47
N LYS A 114 -14.08 16.96 1.71
CA LYS A 114 -15.32 16.87 0.94
C LYS A 114 -15.17 17.33 -0.52
N ASP A 115 -14.28 18.27 -0.82
CA ASP A 115 -14.09 18.80 -2.17
C ASP A 115 -13.19 17.88 -3.02
N LEU A 116 -12.46 16.98 -2.36
CA LEU A 116 -11.68 15.92 -3.02
C LEU A 116 -12.55 14.80 -3.56
N TRP A 117 -13.79 14.68 -3.05
CA TRP A 117 -14.75 13.68 -3.50
C TRP A 117 -15.02 13.84 -4.99
N MET A 118 -14.76 12.79 -5.77
CA MET A 118 -14.95 12.76 -7.23
C MET A 118 -14.14 13.78 -8.04
N SER A 119 -13.14 14.43 -7.42
CA SER A 119 -12.29 15.44 -8.08
C SER A 119 -11.31 14.85 -9.10
N SER A 120 -10.94 13.57 -8.97
CA SER A 120 -9.89 12.92 -9.79
C SER A 120 -10.16 12.84 -11.29
N TYR A 121 -11.42 12.96 -11.72
CA TYR A 121 -11.78 12.84 -13.15
C TYR A 121 -11.47 14.11 -13.93
N VAL A 122 -11.54 15.26 -13.26
CA VAL A 122 -11.43 16.60 -13.87
C VAL A 122 -10.15 17.31 -13.42
N TYR A 123 -9.76 17.13 -12.16
CA TYR A 123 -8.60 17.76 -11.54
C TYR A 123 -7.44 16.76 -11.41
N TRP A 124 -6.24 17.23 -11.08
CA TRP A 124 -5.05 16.38 -10.85
C TRP A 124 -4.45 15.74 -12.10
N ARG A 125 -4.66 16.34 -13.28
CA ARG A 125 -4.09 15.91 -14.56
C ARG A 125 -3.39 17.09 -15.25
N PRO A 126 -2.44 16.84 -16.16
CA PRO A 126 -1.88 17.89 -16.98
C PRO A 126 -2.98 18.56 -17.82
N GLY A 127 -3.04 19.90 -17.78
CA GLY A 127 -4.07 20.73 -18.42
C GLY A 127 -5.41 20.80 -17.67
N ALA A 128 -5.46 20.44 -16.39
CA ALA A 128 -6.68 20.57 -15.58
C ALA A 128 -7.02 22.05 -15.27
N PRO A 129 -8.32 22.39 -15.13
CA PRO A 129 -8.73 23.73 -14.72
C PRO A 129 -8.35 24.02 -13.26
N ASP A 130 -8.29 25.31 -12.92
CA ASP A 130 -7.96 25.76 -11.57
C ASP A 130 -8.98 25.22 -10.55
N PHE A 131 -8.47 24.60 -9.49
CA PHE A 131 -9.28 23.97 -8.46
C PHE A 131 -9.52 24.98 -7.34
N HIS A 132 -10.79 25.23 -7.02
CA HIS A 132 -11.16 26.19 -5.98
C HIS A 132 -11.64 25.43 -4.74
N SER A 133 -10.89 25.52 -3.64
CA SER A 133 -11.31 24.95 -2.36
C SER A 133 -10.99 25.91 -1.22
N ASN A 134 -11.96 26.08 -0.32
CA ASN A 134 -11.83 26.89 0.90
C ASN A 134 -11.34 28.34 0.66
N GLY A 135 -11.74 28.94 -0.47
CA GLY A 135 -11.34 30.29 -0.88
C GLY A 135 -9.93 30.40 -1.48
N LYS A 136 -9.20 29.30 -1.64
CA LYS A 136 -7.92 29.23 -2.36
C LYS A 136 -8.12 28.69 -3.78
N ILE A 137 -7.36 29.24 -4.72
CA ILE A 137 -7.28 28.80 -6.10
C ILE A 137 -5.98 28.03 -6.24
N PHE A 138 -6.06 26.80 -6.73
CA PHE A 138 -4.90 25.94 -6.95
C PHE A 138 -4.67 25.77 -8.44
N THR A 139 -3.52 26.26 -8.90
CA THR A 139 -3.09 26.17 -10.29
C THR A 139 -2.74 24.71 -10.64
N GLU A 140 -2.77 24.33 -11.91
CA GLU A 140 -2.36 23.00 -12.40
C GLU A 140 -1.03 22.52 -11.78
N ALA A 141 0.01 23.36 -11.81
CA ALA A 141 1.34 22.99 -11.30
C ALA A 141 1.31 22.69 -9.79
N GLU A 142 0.51 23.42 -9.03
CA GLU A 142 0.35 23.20 -7.58
C GLU A 142 -0.43 21.92 -7.31
N GLN A 143 -1.48 21.65 -8.09
CA GLN A 143 -2.23 20.40 -8.02
C GLN A 143 -1.32 19.19 -8.27
N LEU A 144 -0.55 19.22 -9.35
CA LEU A 144 0.38 18.14 -9.70
C LEU A 144 1.46 17.96 -8.63
N HIS A 145 1.98 19.05 -8.07
CA HIS A 145 2.97 18.98 -7.00
C HIS A 145 2.40 18.38 -5.72
N MET A 146 1.20 18.81 -5.30
CA MET A 146 0.52 18.23 -4.12
C MET A 146 0.17 16.75 -4.34
N MET A 147 -0.24 16.37 -5.54
CA MET A 147 -0.48 14.96 -5.89
C MET A 147 0.82 14.16 -5.78
N ALA A 148 1.93 14.66 -6.33
CA ALA A 148 3.22 14.00 -6.23
C ALA A 148 3.66 13.84 -4.76
N GLN A 149 3.50 14.87 -3.93
CA GLN A 149 3.78 14.80 -2.49
C GLN A 149 2.91 13.76 -1.78
N SER A 150 1.62 13.70 -2.11
CA SER A 150 0.69 12.72 -1.55
C SER A 150 1.06 11.30 -1.94
N CYS A 151 1.46 11.08 -3.20
CA CYS A 151 1.96 9.82 -3.71
C CYS A 151 3.25 9.38 -2.98
N SER A 152 4.17 10.30 -2.76
CA SER A 152 5.39 10.03 -2.00
C SER A 152 5.08 9.72 -0.54
N ALA A 153 4.15 10.43 0.09
CA ALA A 153 3.73 10.18 1.47
C ALA A 153 3.08 8.80 1.64
N TRP A 154 2.27 8.37 0.67
CA TRP A 154 1.71 7.02 0.63
C TRP A 154 2.80 5.96 0.49
N GLN A 155 3.72 6.15 -0.47
CA GLN A 155 4.85 5.24 -0.68
C GLN A 155 5.73 5.09 0.57
N MET A 156 6.05 6.20 1.23
CA MET A 156 6.81 6.16 2.48
C MET A 156 6.03 5.45 3.59
N GLY A 157 4.71 5.66 3.68
CA GLY A 157 3.85 4.94 4.62
C GLY A 157 3.84 3.43 4.40
N ILE A 158 3.87 2.99 3.14
CA ILE A 158 4.03 1.57 2.80
C ILE A 158 5.38 1.05 3.29
N VAL A 159 6.49 1.71 2.91
CA VAL A 159 7.85 1.27 3.24
C VAL A 159 8.10 1.19 4.75
N PHE A 160 7.54 2.12 5.54
CA PHE A 160 7.66 2.07 7.01
C PHE A 160 6.73 1.03 7.67
N GLY A 161 5.68 0.60 6.98
CA GLY A 161 4.71 -0.38 7.48
C GLY A 161 5.07 -1.84 7.21
N GLN A 162 6.14 -2.08 6.43
CA GLN A 162 6.69 -3.41 6.11
C GLN A 162 7.69 -3.85 7.18
#